data_AF-A0A3D1HTC1-F1
#
_entry.id   AF-A0A3D1HTC1-F1
#
_cell.length_a   1.000
_cell.length_b   1.000
_cell.length_c   1.000
_cell.angle_alpha   90.00
_cell.angle_beta   90.00
_cell.angle_gamma   90.00
#
_symmetry.space_group_name_H-M   'P 1'
#
loop_
_entity.id
_entity.type
_entity.pdbx_description
1 polymer ?
#
loop_
_entity_poly.entity_id
_entity_poly.type
_entity_poly.pdbx_seq_one_letter_code
_entity_poly.pdbx_strand_id
1 'polypeptide(L)' 'TADMVKPGAAVIDIGINQITDADGNSRIVGDADTMAVADVASWTTPVPGGVGPVTVSMLMRNAAVAFEKQIDLGWI' A
#
# COMPACT_ATOMS: atom_id res chain seq x y z
N THR A 1 -14.45 -7.05 -4.37
CA THR A 1 -15.71 -6.28 -4.22
C THR A 1 -16.29 -6.51 -2.82
N ALA A 2 -17.25 -5.70 -2.37
CA ALA A 2 -17.70 -5.67 -0.96
C ALA A 2 -18.28 -7.02 -0.46
N ASP A 3 -18.91 -7.78 -1.35
CA ASP A 3 -19.49 -9.11 -1.08
C ASP A 3 -18.44 -10.15 -0.66
N MET A 4 -17.18 -9.94 -1.02
CA MET A 4 -16.06 -10.82 -0.66
C MET A 4 -15.46 -10.48 0.71
N VAL A 5 -15.88 -9.37 1.33
CA VAL A 5 -15.26 -8.83 2.54
C VAL A 5 -16.11 -9.20 3.76
N LYS A 6 -15.46 -9.78 4.78
CA LYS A 6 -16.10 -10.05 6.07
C LYS A 6 -16.46 -8.72 6.76
N PRO A 7 -17.67 -8.56 7.31
CA PRO A 7 -18.02 -7.37 8.10
C PRO A 7 -17.01 -7.10 9.21
N GLY A 8 -16.53 -5.86 9.28
CA GLY A 8 -15.54 -5.40 10.24
C GLY A 8 -14.09 -5.79 9.96
N ALA A 9 -13.79 -6.37 8.79
CA ALA A 9 -12.42 -6.69 8.40
C ALA A 9 -11.53 -5.44 8.28
N ALA A 10 -10.22 -5.65 8.36
CA ALA A 10 -9.23 -4.71 7.85
C ALA A 10 -8.80 -5.16 6.45
N VAL A 11 -8.90 -4.27 5.48
CA VAL A 11 -8.51 -4.52 4.09
C VAL A 11 -7.29 -3.67 3.76
N ILE A 12 -6.20 -4.33 3.39
CA ILE A 12 -4.95 -3.68 2.97
C ILE A 12 -4.83 -3.87 1.46
N ASP A 13 -5.05 -2.79 0.72
CA ASP A 13 -4.93 -2.74 -0.73
C ASP A 13 -3.50 -2.37 -1.12
N ILE A 14 -2.76 -3.37 -1.60
CA ILE A 14 -1.35 -3.27 -2.00
C ILE A 14 -1.25 -3.02 -3.52
N GLY A 15 -2.31 -3.30 -4.27
CA GLY A 15 -2.35 -3.15 -5.71
C GLY A 15 -2.05 -1.73 -6.14
N ILE A 16 -1.22 -1.58 -7.17
CA ILE A 16 -0.98 -0.29 -7.82
C ILE A 16 -1.06 -0.53 -9.33
N ASN A 17 -2.20 -0.15 -9.88
CA ASN A 17 -2.53 -0.30 -11.28
C ASN A 17 -2.71 1.10 -11.90
N GLN A 18 -2.01 1.38 -12.99
CA GLN A 18 -2.25 2.59 -13.78
C GLN A 18 -3.26 2.28 -14.88
N ILE A 19 -4.31 3.08 -14.95
CA ILE A 19 -5.33 2.98 -15.99
C ILE A 19 -5.48 4.31 -16.69
N THR A 20 -5.75 4.24 -17.99
CA THR A 20 -5.97 5.40 -18.84
C THR A 20 -7.43 5.42 -19.26
N ASP A 21 -8.11 6.56 -19.08
CA ASP A 21 -9.48 6.74 -19.54
C ASP A 21 -9.57 7.01 -21.05
N ALA A 22 -10.78 7.09 -21.58
CA ALA A 22 -11.03 7.32 -23.00
C ALA A 22 -10.55 8.70 -23.48
N ASP A 23 -10.42 9.67 -22.57
CA ASP A 23 -9.95 11.03 -22.84
C ASP A 23 -8.42 11.14 -22.72
N GLY A 24 -7.74 10.03 -22.40
CA GLY A 24 -6.28 9.94 -22.29
C GLY A 24 -5.72 10.29 -20.91
N ASN A 25 -6.56 10.55 -19.91
CA ASN A 25 -6.08 10.84 -18.55
C ASN A 25 -5.70 9.54 -17.84
N SER A 26 -4.52 9.55 -17.19
CA SER A 26 -4.06 8.43 -16.37
C SER A 26 -4.43 8.63 -14.91
N ARG A 27 -4.89 7.57 -14.25
CA ARG A 27 -5.06 7.52 -12.79
C ARG A 27 -4.54 6.21 -12.22
N ILE A 28 -4.16 6.25 -10.94
CA ILE A 28 -3.72 5.08 -10.19
C ILE A 28 -4.90 4.53 -9.39
N VAL A 29 -5.08 3.21 -9.44
CA VAL A 29 -6.12 2.47 -8.69
C VAL A 29 -5.54 1.24 -8.01
N GLY A 30 -6.21 0.80 -6.95
CA GLY A 30 -5.88 -0.43 -6.23
C GLY A 30 -6.54 -1.67 -6.82
N ASP A 31 -6.42 -2.78 -6.11
CA ASP A 31 -7.06 -4.05 -6.46
C ASP A 31 -8.51 -4.13 -5.94
N ALA A 32 -8.84 -3.33 -4.92
CA ALA A 32 -10.16 -3.30 -4.31
C ALA A 32 -10.98 -2.10 -4.80
N ASP A 33 -12.29 -2.32 -4.96
CA ASP A 33 -13.28 -1.23 -4.98
C ASP A 33 -13.37 -0.63 -3.57
N THR A 34 -12.46 0.29 -3.28
CA THR A 34 -12.25 0.84 -1.94
C THR A 34 -13.51 1.51 -1.40
N MET A 35 -14.32 2.15 -2.26
CA MET A 35 -15.55 2.81 -1.83
C MET A 35 -16.56 1.77 -1.32
N ALA A 36 -16.84 0.74 -2.12
CA ALA A 36 -17.78 -0.31 -1.71
C ALA A 36 -17.26 -1.11 -0.51
N VAL A 37 -15.94 -1.35 -0.44
CA VAL A 37 -15.32 -2.09 0.66
C VAL A 37 -15.33 -1.31 1.97
N ALA A 38 -15.20 0.03 1.92
CA ALA A 38 -15.22 0.88 3.12
C ALA A 38 -16.54 0.85 3.88
N ASP A 39 -17.66 0.52 3.22
CA ASP A 39 -18.97 0.38 3.88
C ASP A 39 -19.09 -0.90 4.73
N VAL A 40 -18.24 -1.91 4.48
CA VAL A 40 -18.29 -3.23 5.14
C VAL A 40 -17.10 -3.43 6.08
N ALA A 41 -15.92 -2.99 5.66
CA ALA A 41 -14.69 -3.08 6.42
C ALA A 41 -14.65 -2.03 7.54
N SER A 42 -14.00 -2.35 8.67
CA SER A 42 -13.70 -1.35 9.69
C SER A 42 -12.47 -0.50 9.35
N TRP A 43 -11.59 -1.02 8.50
CA TRP A 43 -10.38 -0.34 8.06
C TRP A 43 -10.08 -0.66 6.60
N THR A 44 -9.68 0.36 5.85
CA THR A 44 -9.21 0.23 4.46
C THR A 44 -7.98 1.10 4.25
N THR A 45 -7.06 0.69 3.37
CA THR A 45 -5.98 1.55 2.89
C THR A 45 -6.34 2.16 1.54
N PRO A 46 -6.13 3.47 1.32
CA PRO A 46 -6.44 4.10 0.05
C PRO A 46 -5.38 3.77 -1.00
N VAL A 47 -5.79 3.78 -2.27
CA VAL A 47 -4.86 3.81 -3.41
C VAL A 47 -5.26 4.98 -4.33
N PRO A 48 -4.35 5.94 -4.58
CA PRO A 48 -2.99 6.06 -4.04
C PRO A 48 -2.98 6.50 -2.56
N GLY A 49 -1.78 6.44 -1.93
CA GLY A 49 -1.54 7.04 -0.61
C GLY A 49 -1.55 6.08 0.59
N GLY A 50 -1.84 4.80 0.38
CA GLY A 50 -1.79 3.76 1.43
C GLY A 50 -0.42 3.09 1.52
N VAL A 51 -0.30 1.90 0.95
CA VAL A 51 0.86 1.02 1.17
C VAL A 51 2.14 1.54 0.51
N GLY A 52 2.06 2.21 -0.64
CA GLY A 52 3.23 2.70 -1.39
C GLY A 52 4.21 3.54 -0.55
N PRO A 53 3.77 4.65 0.09
CA PRO A 53 4.63 5.46 0.98
C PRO A 53 5.22 4.68 2.16
N VAL A 54 4.47 3.72 2.71
CA VAL A 54 4.95 2.88 3.83
C VAL A 54 6.05 1.94 3.34
N THR A 55 5.92 1.35 2.15
CA THR A 55 6.95 0.48 1.56
C THR A 55 8.27 1.22 1.38
N VAL A 56 8.25 2.45 0.85
CA VAL A 56 9.46 3.28 0.71
C VAL A 56 10.07 3.60 2.08
N SER A 57 9.24 3.95 3.05
CA SER A 57 9.71 4.25 4.42
C SER A 57 10.36 3.02 5.07
N MET A 58 9.80 1.83 4.87
CA MET A 58 10.37 0.58 5.38
C MET A 58 11.69 0.22 4.72
N LEU A 59 11.84 0.47 3.40
CA LEU A 59 13.13 0.31 2.73
C LEU A 59 14.20 1.20 3.36
N MET A 60 13.89 2.49 3.58
CA MET A 60 14.84 3.43 4.19
C MET A 60 15.22 3.02 5.61
N ARG A 61 14.22 2.61 6.41
CA ARG A 61 14.47 2.07 7.75
C ARG A 61 15.38 0.84 7.71
N ASN A 62 15.11 -0.09 6.79
CA ASN A 62 15.91 -1.31 6.66
C ASN A 62 17.34 -1.01 6.20
N ALA A 63 17.53 -0.02 5.32
CA ALA A 63 18.85 0.44 4.92
C ALA A 63 19.64 1.03 6.09
N ALA A 64 19.00 1.86 6.94
CA ALA A 64 19.63 2.41 8.14
C ALA A 64 20.03 1.30 9.13
N VAL A 65 19.13 0.34 9.39
CA VAL A 65 19.42 -0.82 10.25
C VAL A 65 20.57 -1.67 9.68
N ALA A 66 20.64 -1.83 8.36
CA ALA A 66 21.73 -2.57 7.73
C ALA A 66 23.08 -1.85 7.89
N PHE A 67 23.10 -0.52 7.77
CA PHE A 67 24.28 0.29 7.98
C PHE A 67 24.80 0.21 9.42
N GLU A 68 23.91 0.35 10.41
CA GLU A 68 24.27 0.19 11.83
C GLU A 68 24.90 -1.18 12.11
N LYS A 69 24.34 -2.25 11.52
CA LYS A 69 24.90 -3.60 11.64
C LYS A 69 26.28 -3.75 11.00
N GLN A 70 26.56 -3.05 9.90
CA GLN A 70 27.89 -3.08 9.27
C GLN A 70 28.95 -2.45 10.17
N ILE A 71 28.60 -1.35 10.86
CA ILE A 71 29.46 -0.71 11.86
C ILE A 71 29.72 -1.67 13.02
N ASP A 72 28.68 -2.28 13.59
CA ASP A 72 28.81 -3.18 14.74
C ASP A 72 29.69 -4.40 14.44
N LEU A 73 29.69 -4.87 13.19
CA LEU A 73 30.52 -5.99 12.72
C LEU A 73 31.93 -5.55 12.29
N GLY A 74 32.24 -4.26 12.30
CA GLY A 74 33.53 -3.70 11.86
C GLY A 74 33.81 -3.89 10.36
N TRP A 75 32.77 -3.99 9.53
CA TRP A 75 32.93 -4.08 8.08
C TRP A 75 33.26 -2.72 7.46
N ILE A 76 32.74 -1.66 8.07
CA ILE A 76 33.02 -0.24 7.81
C ILE A 76 33.21 0.46 9.16
#